data_AF-A0A9P7MFT3-F1
#
_entry.id   AF-A0A9P7MFT3-F1
#
_cell.length_a   1.000
_cell.length_b   1.000
_cell.length_c   1.000
_cell.angle_alpha   90.00
_cell.angle_beta   90.00
_cell.angle_gamma   90.00
#
_symmetry.space_group_name_H-M   'P 1'
#
loop_
_entity.id
_entity.type
_entity.pdbx_description
1 polymer ?
#
loop_
_entity_poly.entity_id
_entity_poly.type
_entity_poly.pdbx_seq_one_letter_code
_entity_poly.pdbx_strand_id
1 'polypeptide(L)'
;MQAIGPDVAAVASQHDEDPGGSPNPPQRRVYQHIVSHIESVIAHQAPARNPDPILMQVDGQGGTGKSFLISALVANLQQLRLRQGCVALTAPTGIAALNIGGATIYSLFRL
;
A
#
# COMPACT_ATOMS: atom_id res chain seq x y z
N MET A 1 31.88 28.00 -2.72
CA MET A 1 31.38 27.15 -1.62
C MET A 1 30.05 26.57 -2.06
N GLN A 2 30.06 25.32 -2.54
CA GLN A 2 28.88 24.64 -3.06
C GLN A 2 28.48 23.57 -2.04
N ALA A 3 27.30 23.72 -1.44
CA ALA A 3 26.72 22.71 -0.58
C ALA A 3 26.13 21.62 -1.47
N ILE A 4 26.81 20.47 -1.51
CA ILE A 4 26.35 19.24 -2.15
C ILE A 4 25.44 18.56 -1.10
N GLY A 5 24.13 18.62 -1.30
CA GLY A 5 23.19 17.83 -0.51
C GLY A 5 23.42 16.34 -0.74
N PRO A 6 23.11 15.46 0.24
CA PRO A 6 23.36 14.04 0.07
C PRO A 6 22.48 13.49 -1.05
N ASP A 7 23.16 12.79 -1.94
CA ASP A 7 22.67 12.04 -3.09
C ASP A 7 21.50 11.12 -2.72
N VAL A 8 20.39 11.29 -3.43
CA VAL A 8 19.12 10.55 -3.26
C VAL A 8 19.25 9.07 -3.62
N ALA A 9 20.42 8.63 -4.09
CA ALA A 9 20.70 7.24 -4.46
C ALA A 9 21.10 6.31 -3.29
N ALA A 10 21.36 6.84 -2.08
CA ALA A 10 21.95 6.05 -0.99
C ALA A 10 20.95 5.44 0.02
N VAL A 11 19.64 5.64 -0.13
CA VAL A 11 18.61 5.09 0.78
C VAL A 11 17.91 3.86 0.18
N ALA A 12 18.63 3.03 -0.57
CA ALA A 12 18.11 1.79 -1.15
C ALA A 12 18.77 0.53 -0.58
N SER A 13 19.42 0.63 0.58
CA SER A 13 20.16 -0.50 1.15
C SER A 13 19.97 -0.54 2.65
N GLN A 14 18.87 -1.14 3.09
CA GLN A 14 18.72 -1.95 4.31
C GLN A 14 17.24 -1.98 4.73
N HIS A 15 16.57 -3.07 4.37
CA HIS A 15 15.78 -3.89 5.29
C HIS A 15 15.56 -5.24 4.61
N ASP A 16 16.46 -6.17 4.96
CA ASP A 16 16.22 -7.61 4.95
C ASP A 16 15.04 -7.95 5.87
N GLU A 17 14.40 -9.08 5.55
CA GLU A 17 13.17 -9.70 6.09
C GLU A 17 11.97 -9.58 5.14
N ASP A 18 12.04 -10.29 4.01
CA ASP A 18 10.94 -10.60 3.09
C ASP A 18 10.06 -11.69 3.75
N PRO A 19 8.87 -11.40 4.31
CA PRO A 19 8.09 -12.41 5.06
C PRO A 19 7.33 -13.39 4.14
N GLY A 20 7.58 -13.35 2.83
CA GLY A 20 6.90 -14.11 1.79
C GLY A 20 7.30 -13.58 0.43
N GLY A 21 7.71 -14.45 -0.49
CA GLY A 21 8.42 -14.06 -1.72
C GLY A 21 7.69 -13.11 -2.68
N SER A 22 8.42 -12.66 -3.71
CA SER A 22 7.98 -11.67 -4.69
C SER A 22 6.56 -11.89 -5.27
N PRO A 23 5.76 -10.83 -5.51
CA PRO A 23 4.44 -10.97 -6.11
C PRO A 23 4.48 -11.73 -7.45
N ASN A 24 3.55 -12.67 -7.60
CA ASN A 24 3.33 -13.36 -8.87
C ASN A 24 2.79 -12.39 -9.95
N PRO A 25 2.78 -12.75 -11.24
CA PRO A 25 2.43 -11.79 -12.29
C PRO A 25 1.03 -11.14 -12.14
N PRO A 26 -0.05 -11.86 -11.79
CA PRO A 26 -1.34 -11.23 -11.49
C PRO A 26 -1.30 -10.25 -10.31
N GLN A 27 -0.71 -10.65 -9.18
CA GLN A 27 -0.57 -9.78 -8.01
C GLN A 27 0.25 -8.53 -8.32
N ARG A 28 1.32 -8.69 -9.11
CA ARG A 28 2.21 -7.60 -9.54
C ARG A 28 1.47 -6.56 -10.37
N ARG A 29 0.54 -6.97 -11.24
CA ARG A 29 -0.28 -6.03 -12.04
C ARG A 29 -1.16 -5.17 -11.14
N VAL A 30 -1.83 -5.78 -10.16
CA VAL A 30 -2.63 -5.06 -9.16
C VAL A 30 -1.76 -4.10 -8.36
N TYR A 31 -0.62 -4.61 -7.87
CA TYR A 31 0.34 -3.81 -7.10
C TYR A 31 0.81 -2.57 -7.88
N GLN A 32 1.29 -2.77 -9.11
CA GLN A 32 1.78 -1.69 -9.97
C GLN A 32 0.70 -0.66 -10.29
N HIS A 33 -0.53 -1.11 -10.58
CA HIS A 33 -1.63 -0.19 -10.87
C HIS A 33 -1.93 0.75 -9.68
N ILE A 34 -1.95 0.21 -8.46
CA ILE A 34 -2.20 1.00 -7.25
C ILE A 34 -1.04 1.95 -6.96
N VAL A 35 0.20 1.45 -7.01
CA VAL A 35 1.40 2.24 -6.71
C VAL A 35 1.56 3.38 -7.73
N SER A 36 1.49 3.10 -9.03
CA SER A 36 1.62 4.12 -10.07
C SER A 36 0.52 5.19 -9.98
N HIS A 37 -0.70 4.81 -9.59
CA HIS A 37 -1.76 5.80 -9.36
C HIS A 37 -1.41 6.70 -8.18
N ILE A 38 -1.00 6.13 -7.04
CA ILE A 38 -0.68 6.92 -5.84
C ILE A 38 0.52 7.83 -6.06
N GLU A 39 1.57 7.34 -6.73
CA GLU A 39 2.72 8.16 -7.12
C GLU A 39 2.30 9.32 -8.04
N SER A 40 1.43 9.06 -9.01
CA SER A 40 0.88 10.13 -9.87
C SER A 40 0.10 11.16 -9.06
N VAL A 41 -0.73 10.73 -8.12
CA VAL A 41 -1.49 11.62 -7.22
C VAL A 41 -0.57 12.48 -6.36
N ILE A 42 0.49 11.90 -5.82
CA ILE A 42 1.46 12.62 -4.99
C ILE A 42 2.25 13.62 -5.84
N ALA A 43 2.67 13.25 -7.05
CA ALA A 43 3.46 14.09 -7.94
C ALA A 43 2.66 15.26 -8.53
N HIS A 44 1.37 15.07 -8.80
CA HIS A 44 0.50 16.05 -9.46
C HIS A 44 -0.45 16.75 -8.48
N GLN A 45 -0.02 17.03 -7.23
CA GLN A 45 -0.78 17.85 -6.26
C GLN A 45 -0.97 19.29 -6.76
N ALA A 46 -1.80 19.46 -7.80
CA ALA A 46 -2.32 20.72 -8.26
C ALA A 46 -3.64 20.98 -7.49
N PRO A 47 -3.84 22.19 -6.95
CA PRO A 47 -4.93 22.49 -6.02
C PRO A 47 -6.35 22.43 -6.62
N ALA A 48 -6.53 22.04 -7.88
CA ALA A 48 -7.77 22.23 -8.61
C ALA A 48 -8.61 20.95 -8.82
N ARG A 49 -8.07 19.74 -8.62
CA ARG A 49 -8.86 18.51 -8.84
C ARG A 49 -8.38 17.36 -7.97
N ASN A 50 -9.29 16.81 -7.15
CA ASN A 50 -9.07 15.55 -6.47
C ASN A 50 -9.00 14.43 -7.54
N PRO A 51 -8.01 13.54 -7.52
CA PRO A 51 -7.95 12.42 -8.45
C PRO A 51 -9.16 11.50 -8.28
N ASP A 52 -9.58 10.87 -9.38
CA ASP A 52 -10.62 9.85 -9.34
C ASP A 52 -10.13 8.64 -8.52
N PRO A 53 -10.93 8.12 -7.57
CA PRO A 53 -10.50 7.02 -6.71
C PRO A 53 -10.37 5.72 -7.50
N ILE A 54 -9.43 4.86 -7.10
CA ILE A 54 -9.37 3.49 -7.61
C ILE A 54 -10.50 2.67 -6.97
N LEU A 55 -11.48 2.28 -7.77
CA LEU A 55 -12.53 1.33 -7.38
C LEU A 55 -12.20 -0.04 -7.97
N MET A 56 -11.58 -0.91 -7.17
CA MET A 56 -11.07 -2.21 -7.63
C MET A 56 -11.49 -3.35 -6.69
N GLN A 57 -12.03 -4.42 -7.27
CA GLN A 57 -12.21 -5.71 -6.61
C GLN A 57 -11.16 -6.69 -7.13
N VAL A 58 -10.45 -7.35 -6.21
CA VAL A 58 -9.41 -8.33 -6.54
C VAL A 58 -9.84 -9.69 -6.03
N ASP A 59 -10.23 -10.56 -6.97
CA ASP A 59 -10.69 -11.90 -6.67
C ASP A 59 -9.57 -12.94 -6.80
N GLY A 60 -9.80 -14.09 -6.16
CA GLY A 60 -8.95 -15.26 -6.29
C GLY A 60 -9.34 -16.35 -5.31
N GLN A 61 -8.99 -17.59 -5.61
CA GLN A 61 -9.24 -18.73 -4.72
C GLN A 61 -8.53 -18.56 -3.36
N GLY A 62 -8.96 -19.31 -2.34
CA GLY A 62 -8.20 -19.43 -1.09
C GLY A 62 -6.74 -19.84 -1.37
N GLY A 63 -5.79 -19.25 -0.64
CA GLY A 63 -4.36 -19.55 -0.79
C GLY A 63 -3.63 -18.82 -1.91
N THR A 64 -4.30 -17.98 -2.72
CA THR A 64 -3.63 -17.21 -3.80
C THR A 64 -2.79 -16.02 -3.33
N GLY A 65 -2.51 -15.88 -2.04
CA GLY A 65 -1.67 -14.79 -1.51
C GLY A 65 -2.31 -13.40 -1.54
N LYS A 66 -3.65 -13.28 -1.45
CA LYS A 66 -4.31 -11.96 -1.38
C LYS A 66 -3.89 -11.15 -0.16
N SER A 67 -3.80 -11.79 1.03
CA SER A 67 -3.30 -11.12 2.23
C SER A 67 -1.85 -10.66 2.07
N PHE A 68 -1.02 -11.46 1.39
CA PHE A 68 0.35 -11.07 1.05
C PHE A 68 0.38 -9.81 0.18
N LEU A 69 -0.46 -9.74 -0.86
CA LEU A 69 -0.58 -8.55 -1.71
C LEU A 69 -1.01 -7.31 -0.90
N ILE A 70 -1.96 -7.46 0.04
CA ILE A 70 -2.36 -6.38 0.94
C ILE A 70 -1.17 -5.90 1.78
N SER A 71 -0.43 -6.82 2.41
CA SER A 71 0.74 -6.48 3.23
C SER A 71 1.83 -5.78 2.43
N ALA A 72 2.12 -6.24 1.21
CA ALA A 72 3.10 -5.62 0.32
C ALA A 72 2.71 -4.19 -0.07
N LEU A 73 1.42 -3.97 -0.40
CA LEU A 73 0.90 -2.63 -0.66
C LEU A 73 1.04 -1.72 0.56
N VAL A 74 0.62 -2.19 1.74
CA VAL A 74 0.68 -1.41 2.98
C VAL A 74 2.11 -1.00 3.30
N ALA A 75 3.06 -1.94 3.21
CA ALA A 75 4.48 -1.66 3.45
C ALA A 75 5.01 -0.57 2.51
N ASN A 76 4.68 -0.65 1.21
CA ASN A 76 5.09 0.35 0.23
C ASN A 76 4.45 1.73 0.50
N LEU A 77 3.15 1.78 0.80
CA LEU A 77 2.44 3.03 1.08
C LEU A 77 2.94 3.72 2.35
N GLN A 78 3.34 2.94 3.35
CA GLN A 78 3.98 3.46 4.56
C GLN A 78 5.38 4.05 4.27
N GLN A 79 6.14 3.43 3.37
CA GLN A 79 7.45 3.95 2.94
C GLN A 79 7.35 5.26 2.15
N LEU A 80 6.27 5.45 1.38
CA LEU A 80 6.01 6.68 0.60
C LEU A 80 5.67 7.92 1.46
N ARG A 81 5.90 7.88 2.78
CA ARG A 81 5.74 8.99 3.74
C ARG A 81 4.34 9.60 3.79
N LEU A 82 3.32 8.81 3.48
CA LEU A 82 1.97 9.13 3.88
C LEU A 82 1.93 9.05 5.42
N ARG A 83 1.51 10.12 6.10
CA ARG A 83 1.50 10.22 7.57
C ARG A 83 0.90 8.96 8.22
N GLN A 84 1.31 8.63 9.45
CA GLN A 84 0.65 7.56 10.21
C GLN A 84 -0.88 7.73 10.16
N GLY A 85 -1.59 6.65 9.85
CA GLY A 85 -3.06 6.66 9.72
C GLY A 85 -3.60 6.96 8.31
N CYS A 86 -2.76 7.02 7.27
CA CYS A 86 -3.19 7.22 5.89
C CYS A 86 -3.85 6.00 5.22
N VAL A 87 -3.60 4.80 5.74
CA VAL A 87 -4.16 3.54 5.23
C VAL A 87 -5.06 2.95 6.30
N ALA A 88 -6.32 2.74 5.94
CA ALA A 88 -7.29 2.03 6.77
C ALA A 88 -7.55 0.64 6.19
N LEU A 89 -7.15 -0.40 6.92
CA LEU A 89 -7.41 -1.79 6.56
C LEU A 89 -8.66 -2.28 7.27
N THR A 90 -9.59 -2.87 6.50
CA THR A 90 -10.83 -3.41 7.06
C THR A 90 -11.15 -4.80 6.55
N ALA A 91 -11.88 -5.55 7.37
CA ALA A 91 -12.49 -6.80 6.96
C ALA A 91 -13.87 -7.00 7.62
N PRO A 92 -14.72 -7.91 7.11
CA PRO A 92 -16.04 -8.17 7.71
C PRO A 92 -15.98 -8.85 9.08
N THR A 93 -14.97 -9.69 9.34
CA THR A 93 -14.84 -10.47 10.59
C THR A 93 -13.56 -10.15 11.34
N GLY A 94 -13.57 -10.37 12.66
CA GLY A 94 -12.41 -10.08 13.53
C GLY A 94 -11.15 -10.86 13.13
N ILE A 95 -11.27 -12.14 12.82
CA ILE A 95 -10.13 -12.98 12.39
C ILE A 95 -9.57 -12.51 11.03
N ALA A 96 -10.44 -12.14 10.08
CA ALA A 96 -9.97 -11.62 8.80
C ALA A 96 -9.28 -10.27 8.96
N ALA A 97 -9.80 -9.39 9.83
CA ALA A 97 -9.19 -8.10 10.13
C ALA A 97 -7.81 -8.27 10.79
N LEU A 98 -7.70 -9.18 11.75
CA LEU A 98 -6.45 -9.51 12.42
C LEU A 98 -5.39 -10.00 11.43
N ASN A 99 -5.76 -10.85 10.46
CA ASN A 99 -4.85 -11.40 9.46
C ASN A 99 -4.23 -10.36 8.52
N ILE A 100 -4.83 -9.17 8.41
CA ILE A 100 -4.30 -8.06 7.60
C ILE A 100 -3.83 -6.89 8.48
N GLY A 101 -3.81 -7.04 9.81
CA GLY A 101 -3.45 -5.95 10.73
C GLY A 101 -4.44 -4.77 10.73
N GLY A 102 -5.71 -5.03 10.44
CA GLY A 102 -6.77 -4.03 10.36
C GLY A 102 -7.83 -4.13 11.45
N ALA A 103 -8.94 -3.42 11.25
CA ALA A 103 -10.12 -3.46 12.12
C ALA A 103 -11.33 -4.05 11.37
N THR A 104 -12.40 -4.41 12.09
CA THR A 104 -13.65 -4.75 11.41
C THR A 104 -14.28 -3.49 10.80
N ILE A 105 -15.00 -3.64 9.67
CA ILE A 105 -15.71 -2.52 9.04
C ILE A 105 -16.65 -1.82 10.04
N TYR A 106 -17.32 -2.61 10.88
CA TYR A 106 -18.20 -2.12 11.95
C TYR A 106 -17.45 -1.28 12.98
N SER A 107 -16.29 -1.74 13.45
CA SER A 107 -15.47 -1.00 14.42
C SER A 107 -14.86 0.26 13.82
N LEU A 108 -14.47 0.26 12.54
CA LEU A 108 -13.84 1.42 11.91
C LEU A 108 -14.85 2.55 11.71
N PHE A 109 -16.05 2.22 11.21
CA PHE A 109 -17.06 3.22 10.87
C PHE A 109 -18.10 3.48 11.99
N ARG A 110 -18.00 2.78 13.13
CA ARG A 110 -18.95 2.86 14.26
C ARG A 110 -20.41 2.69 13.79
N LEU A 111 -20.64 1.65 12.98
CA LEU A 111 -21.96 1.32 12.44
C LEU A 111 -22.88 0.66 13.48
#